data_AF-A0A453MA55-F1
#
_entry.id   AF-A0A453MA55-F1
#
_cell.length_a   1.000
_cell.length_b   1.000
_cell.length_c   1.000
_cell.angle_alpha   90.00
_cell.angle_beta   90.00
_cell.angle_gamma   90.00
#
_symmetry.space_group_name_H-M   'P 1'
#
loop_
_entity.id
_entity.type
_entity.pdbx_description
1 polymer ?
#
loop_
_entity_poly.entity_id
_entity_poly.type
_entity_poly.pdbx_seq_one_letter_code
_entity_poly.pdbx_strand_id
1 'polypeptide(L)'
;TPMTDQPLYPRNLDHAFSRRDSDAFSVCSSMGTAPSHAAPITSLSDRASQAAALRAVNAYLAPAAIHLRPPLPPAKDIVAAFHHLADRLRYPLKAAAWEDDLLALLRSLGCPYKVTRSALKAPGTPHSWPPLLSVLYWLTLLCRATDGLAASPPPSTDLMTYITESYYLFLTGEDDAVAALDDDYHSKARAQVGALGVAIQDLEKEVQDLEAKRSKQMSAPSRLKALEEKKDAFTADVQKFEAVVKSWSTKIKEKEDALVEKEKELEAKVMNCQQTMAENEELLKQVETQVVNVRDVDRMAREMQAVEHDIAKLENANAVLEEKGWELEAALVSKLEEIEGLAELCNQSLRKLKPSIDFQFEVNAKGSSPAEILGTTYKTTLKPALNALANETKRLIISKRDESIDLQKQLQGIAKMLEEKRSHVSVLQAKHNEMTGQLDSLDREIQTHVSRCAADARKLKDELEKKEHHMSTVEKEAEEFLKNSEEGLQAALRETDEETQMCARELLKLIDSIAEYKEFVEQSTAEMKKDLYECVDDIASLSVKIV
;
A
#
# COMPACT_ATOMS: atom_id res chain seq x y z
N THR A 1 49.10 -7.19 8.99
CA THR A 1 49.99 -8.23 9.56
C THR A 1 49.65 -8.42 11.02
N PRO A 2 49.61 -9.64 11.57
CA PRO A 2 49.70 -10.97 10.94
C PRO A 2 48.49 -11.89 11.36
N MET A 3 48.07 -12.86 10.53
CA MET A 3 48.32 -14.33 10.65
C MET A 3 47.44 -15.06 11.69
N THR A 4 46.82 -16.24 11.48
CA THR A 4 46.62 -17.17 10.35
C THR A 4 45.53 -18.19 10.78
N ASP A 5 45.04 -18.97 9.81
CA ASP A 5 44.56 -20.37 9.92
C ASP A 5 43.23 -20.70 10.62
N GLN A 6 42.23 -21.13 9.84
CA GLN A 6 41.82 -22.54 9.74
C GLN A 6 40.59 -22.76 8.80
N PRO A 7 40.37 -24.00 8.30
CA PRO A 7 39.86 -24.25 6.95
C PRO A 7 38.36 -24.54 6.83
N LEU A 8 37.89 -24.41 5.59
CA LEU A 8 36.61 -24.87 5.05
C LEU A 8 36.41 -26.39 5.25
N TYR A 9 35.27 -26.79 5.84
CA TYR A 9 34.52 -28.00 5.47
C TYR A 9 33.00 -27.74 5.58
N PRO A 10 32.17 -28.41 4.76
CA PRO A 10 30.80 -28.02 4.47
C PRO A 10 29.74 -28.69 5.38
N ARG A 11 28.68 -27.92 5.66
CA ARG A 11 27.28 -28.37 5.95
C ARG A 11 26.85 -29.48 4.98
N ASN A 12 25.97 -30.43 5.26
CA ASN A 12 24.98 -30.70 6.31
C ASN A 12 24.65 -32.21 6.15
N LEU A 13 24.68 -33.02 7.21
CA LEU A 13 23.50 -33.47 7.98
C LEU A 13 22.53 -34.35 7.19
N ASP A 14 22.89 -35.64 7.13
CA ASP A 14 22.00 -36.75 6.84
C ASP A 14 21.57 -37.40 8.17
N HIS A 15 20.27 -37.71 8.26
CA HIS A 15 19.64 -38.67 9.18
C HIS A 15 19.62 -38.39 10.69
N ALA A 16 18.46 -37.94 11.19
CA ALA A 16 17.84 -38.48 12.41
C ALA A 16 16.42 -37.89 12.65
N PHE A 17 15.39 -38.51 12.07
CA PHE A 17 14.05 -38.48 12.67
C PHE A 17 13.41 -39.86 12.53
N SER A 18 13.34 -40.59 13.64
CA SER A 18 12.55 -41.80 13.81
C SER A 18 12.02 -41.85 15.23
N ARG A 19 10.70 -41.61 15.38
CA ARG A 19 9.72 -42.26 16.28
C ARG A 19 8.40 -41.46 16.24
N ARG A 20 7.34 -42.07 15.70
CA ARG A 20 6.10 -42.53 16.39
C ARG A 20 5.25 -41.37 16.95
N ASP A 21 3.96 -41.20 16.65
CA ASP A 21 2.90 -42.09 16.20
C ASP A 21 1.91 -41.34 15.28
N SER A 22 1.32 -42.03 14.32
CA SER A 22 0.19 -41.57 13.50
C SER A 22 -0.96 -42.55 13.65
N ASP A 23 -2.10 -42.06 14.12
CA ASP A 23 -3.44 -42.56 13.82
C ASP A 23 -4.30 -41.36 13.47
N ALA A 24 -4.60 -41.18 12.18
CA ALA A 24 -5.81 -40.54 11.68
C ALA A 24 -5.83 -40.61 10.15
N PHE A 25 -6.81 -41.34 9.64
CA PHE A 25 -7.24 -41.40 8.25
C PHE A 25 -7.42 -40.01 7.63
N SER A 26 -6.94 -39.81 6.40
CA SER A 26 -7.68 -39.03 5.42
C SER A 26 -7.36 -39.49 4.00
N VAL A 27 -8.38 -40.08 3.40
CA VAL A 27 -8.50 -40.40 1.98
C VAL A 27 -8.63 -39.08 1.21
N CYS A 28 -7.82 -38.88 0.16
CA CYS A 28 -8.24 -38.30 -1.12
C CYS A 28 -7.08 -38.22 -2.12
N SER A 29 -7.25 -38.98 -3.21
CA SER A 29 -6.96 -38.59 -4.59
C SER A 29 -5.57 -38.03 -4.93
N SER A 30 -4.64 -38.90 -5.30
CA SER A 30 -3.53 -38.56 -6.18
C SER A 30 -3.59 -39.39 -7.47
N MET A 31 -3.72 -38.65 -8.58
CA MET A 31 -3.62 -39.15 -9.94
C MET A 31 -2.28 -39.83 -10.15
N GLY A 32 -2.30 -41.13 -10.45
CA GLY A 32 -1.10 -41.89 -10.79
C GLY A 32 -0.53 -41.43 -12.12
N THR A 33 0.68 -40.88 -12.08
CA THR A 33 1.57 -40.66 -13.20
C THR A 33 1.93 -42.00 -13.86
N ALA A 34 1.70 -42.12 -15.17
CA ALA A 34 2.04 -43.30 -15.94
C ALA A 34 3.57 -43.42 -16.13
N PRO A 35 4.18 -44.60 -15.96
CA PRO A 35 5.57 -44.81 -16.31
C PRO A 35 5.74 -45.05 -17.81
N SER A 36 6.73 -44.35 -18.38
CA SER A 36 7.20 -44.45 -19.76
C SER A 36 7.70 -45.85 -20.15
N HIS A 37 7.40 -46.21 -21.41
CA HIS A 37 8.01 -47.24 -22.26
C HIS A 37 8.89 -48.33 -21.61
N ALA A 38 8.37 -49.55 -21.51
CA ALA A 38 9.18 -50.77 -21.42
C ALA A 38 8.46 -51.99 -22.05
N ALA A 39 9.10 -52.57 -23.08
CA ALA A 39 8.97 -53.95 -23.58
C ALA A 39 7.59 -54.42 -24.13
N PRO A 40 7.56 -55.34 -25.10
CA PRO A 40 6.30 -55.85 -25.67
C PRO A 40 5.54 -56.60 -24.58
N ILE A 41 4.41 -56.04 -24.14
CA ILE A 41 3.52 -56.69 -23.17
C ILE A 41 3.03 -57.98 -23.81
N THR A 42 3.59 -59.10 -23.35
CA THR A 42 3.08 -60.43 -23.64
C THR A 42 1.63 -60.46 -23.13
N SER A 43 0.70 -60.84 -24.00
CA SER A 43 -0.72 -61.07 -23.65
C SER A 43 -0.85 -61.72 -22.27
N LEU A 44 -1.82 -61.30 -21.45
CA LEU A 44 -2.04 -61.86 -20.10
C LEU A 44 -1.92 -63.39 -20.11
N SER A 45 -0.76 -63.93 -19.73
CA SER A 45 -0.45 -65.34 -19.97
C SER A 45 -0.77 -66.21 -18.75
N ASP A 46 -0.70 -65.64 -17.55
CA ASP A 46 -1.04 -66.33 -16.32
C ASP A 46 -2.54 -66.29 -16.01
N ARG A 47 -3.05 -67.38 -15.43
CA ARG A 47 -4.49 -67.59 -15.19
C ARG A 47 -5.06 -66.65 -14.13
N ALA A 48 -4.25 -66.19 -13.19
CA ALA A 48 -4.69 -65.28 -12.12
C ALA A 48 -4.93 -63.87 -12.67
N SER A 49 -4.02 -63.35 -13.50
CA SER A 49 -4.17 -62.06 -14.18
C SER A 49 -5.34 -62.09 -15.17
N GLN A 50 -5.52 -63.18 -15.93
CA GLN A 50 -6.70 -63.32 -16.79
C GLN A 50 -8.02 -63.26 -15.99
N ALA A 51 -8.09 -63.94 -14.83
CA ALA A 51 -9.27 -63.88 -13.97
C ALA A 51 -9.52 -62.48 -13.39
N ALA A 52 -8.46 -61.74 -13.05
CA ALA A 52 -8.56 -60.37 -12.56
C ALA A 52 -9.02 -59.39 -13.66
N ALA A 53 -8.44 -59.48 -14.86
CA ALA A 53 -8.82 -58.68 -16.02
C ALA A 53 -10.27 -58.95 -16.42
N LEU A 54 -10.68 -60.22 -16.45
CA LEU A 54 -12.06 -60.61 -16.76
C LEU A 54 -13.07 -60.06 -15.73
N ARG A 55 -12.73 -60.07 -14.44
CA ARG A 55 -13.56 -59.43 -13.40
C ARG A 55 -13.71 -57.92 -13.65
N ALA A 56 -12.63 -57.23 -14.01
CA ALA A 56 -12.67 -55.80 -14.29
C ALA A 56 -13.50 -55.47 -15.54
N VAL A 57 -13.35 -56.26 -16.61
CA VAL A 57 -14.17 -56.14 -17.83
C VAL A 57 -15.64 -56.38 -17.52
N ASN A 58 -15.98 -57.49 -16.86
CA ASN A 58 -17.37 -57.81 -16.51
C ASN A 58 -18.00 -56.77 -15.57
N ALA A 59 -17.23 -56.18 -14.65
CA ALA A 59 -17.74 -55.12 -13.80
C ALA A 59 -18.11 -53.86 -14.60
N TYR A 60 -17.36 -53.52 -15.66
CA TYR A 60 -17.69 -52.39 -16.53
C TYR A 60 -18.86 -52.70 -17.48
N LEU A 61 -18.94 -53.93 -17.99
CA LEU A 61 -19.99 -54.37 -18.92
C LEU A 61 -21.33 -54.70 -18.22
N ALA A 62 -21.34 -54.86 -16.90
CA ALA A 62 -22.53 -55.23 -16.13
C ALA A 62 -23.76 -54.32 -16.37
N PRO A 63 -23.64 -52.97 -16.44
CA PRO A 63 -24.77 -52.09 -16.75
C PRO A 63 -25.37 -52.32 -18.15
N ALA A 64 -24.57 -52.81 -19.10
CA ALA A 64 -25.02 -53.15 -20.45
C ALA A 64 -25.59 -54.56 -20.56
N ALA A 65 -25.75 -55.28 -19.44
CA ALA A 65 -26.20 -56.67 -19.37
C ALA A 65 -25.35 -57.66 -20.19
N ILE A 66 -24.07 -57.34 -20.44
CA ILE A 66 -23.11 -58.23 -21.12
C ILE A 66 -22.21 -58.88 -20.06
N HIS A 67 -22.12 -60.22 -20.06
CA HIS A 67 -21.33 -60.96 -19.08
C HIS A 67 -20.52 -62.09 -19.71
N LEU A 68 -19.20 -61.97 -19.65
CA LEU A 68 -18.24 -62.91 -20.21
C LEU A 68 -17.92 -64.02 -19.18
N ARG A 69 -18.57 -65.19 -19.30
CA ARG A 69 -18.48 -66.29 -18.33
C ARG A 69 -17.15 -67.09 -18.43
N PRO A 70 -16.46 -67.39 -17.31
CA PRO A 70 -15.31 -68.31 -17.29
C PRO A 70 -15.72 -69.78 -17.56
N PRO A 71 -14.78 -70.67 -17.98
CA PRO A 71 -13.36 -70.40 -18.26
C PRO A 71 -13.12 -69.75 -19.63
N LEU A 72 -14.07 -69.89 -20.57
CA LEU A 72 -13.97 -69.37 -21.94
C LEU A 72 -15.35 -68.86 -22.39
N PRO A 73 -15.52 -67.55 -22.67
CA PRO A 73 -16.82 -66.99 -23.02
C PRO A 73 -17.28 -67.38 -24.44
N PRO A 74 -18.60 -67.42 -24.69
CA PRO A 74 -19.15 -67.61 -26.04
C PRO A 74 -18.71 -66.49 -27.00
N ALA A 75 -18.45 -66.85 -28.26
CA ALA A 75 -18.02 -65.89 -29.28
C ALA A 75 -18.99 -64.71 -29.44
N LYS A 76 -20.31 -64.96 -29.36
CA LYS A 76 -21.36 -63.92 -29.44
C LYS A 76 -21.19 -62.86 -28.35
N ASP A 77 -20.89 -63.29 -27.12
CA ASP A 77 -20.78 -62.37 -25.98
C ASP A 77 -19.47 -61.55 -26.06
N ILE A 78 -18.40 -62.15 -26.58
CA ILE A 78 -17.12 -61.46 -26.84
C ILE A 78 -17.31 -60.38 -27.91
N VAL A 79 -18.00 -60.70 -29.01
CA VAL A 79 -18.32 -59.74 -30.07
C VAL A 79 -19.20 -58.60 -29.52
N ALA A 80 -20.24 -58.93 -28.76
CA ALA A 80 -21.10 -57.93 -28.13
C ALA A 80 -20.31 -57.00 -27.19
N ALA A 81 -19.36 -57.53 -26.42
CA ALA A 81 -18.48 -56.73 -25.57
C ALA A 81 -17.62 -55.75 -26.39
N PHE A 82 -17.03 -56.18 -27.51
CA PHE A 82 -16.27 -55.28 -28.38
C PHE A 82 -17.13 -54.18 -29.00
N HIS A 83 -18.33 -54.51 -29.49
CA HIS A 83 -19.27 -53.53 -30.02
C HIS A 83 -19.66 -52.50 -28.96
N HIS A 84 -19.97 -52.95 -27.75
CA HIS A 84 -20.36 -52.05 -26.66
C HIS A 84 -19.22 -51.09 -26.29
N LEU A 85 -17.99 -51.60 -26.11
CA LEU A 85 -16.85 -50.76 -25.78
C LEU A 85 -16.51 -49.78 -26.90
N ALA A 86 -16.61 -50.20 -28.17
CA ALA A 86 -16.36 -49.33 -29.30
C ALA A 86 -17.41 -48.21 -29.42
N ASP A 87 -18.69 -48.52 -29.17
CA ASP A 87 -19.77 -47.53 -29.13
C ASP A 87 -19.57 -46.50 -28.02
N ARG A 88 -19.13 -46.94 -26.82
CA ARG A 88 -18.76 -46.03 -25.71
C ARG A 88 -17.64 -45.06 -26.08
N LEU A 89 -16.70 -45.49 -26.94
CA LEU A 89 -15.63 -44.65 -27.48
C LEU A 89 -16.09 -43.81 -28.69
N ARG A 90 -17.39 -43.74 -28.97
CA ARG A 90 -18.01 -43.04 -30.12
C ARG A 90 -17.51 -43.56 -31.47
N TYR A 91 -17.15 -44.85 -31.55
CA TYR A 91 -16.74 -45.53 -32.77
C TYR A 91 -17.55 -46.83 -32.98
N PRO A 92 -18.83 -46.74 -33.41
CA PRO A 92 -19.67 -47.92 -33.58
C PRO A 92 -19.16 -48.81 -34.72
N LEU A 93 -18.91 -50.10 -34.42
CA LEU A 93 -18.43 -51.09 -35.40
C LEU A 93 -19.57 -51.57 -36.31
N LYS A 94 -19.31 -51.71 -37.62
CA LYS A 94 -20.32 -52.20 -38.58
C LYS A 94 -20.46 -53.71 -38.51
N ALA A 95 -21.70 -54.22 -38.48
CA ALA A 95 -21.97 -55.65 -38.29
C ALA A 95 -21.34 -56.58 -39.35
N ALA A 96 -21.25 -56.16 -40.62
CA ALA A 96 -20.75 -57.00 -41.71
C ALA A 96 -19.21 -57.06 -41.82
N ALA A 97 -18.48 -56.15 -41.18
CA ALA A 97 -17.02 -56.01 -41.28
C ALA A 97 -16.37 -55.62 -39.94
N TRP A 98 -17.03 -55.97 -38.82
CA TRP A 98 -16.64 -55.52 -37.49
C TRP A 98 -15.20 -55.89 -37.14
N GLU A 99 -14.65 -56.98 -37.70
CA GLU A 99 -13.25 -57.35 -37.47
C GLU A 99 -12.28 -56.34 -38.08
N ASP A 100 -12.54 -55.86 -39.29
CA ASP A 100 -11.69 -54.88 -39.98
C ASP A 100 -11.81 -53.50 -39.33
N ASP A 101 -13.03 -53.11 -38.96
CA ASP A 101 -13.32 -51.88 -38.22
C ASP A 101 -12.66 -51.88 -36.83
N LEU A 102 -12.73 -53.02 -36.11
CA LEU A 102 -12.09 -53.16 -34.80
C LEU A 102 -10.57 -53.09 -34.93
N LEU A 103 -9.97 -53.76 -35.93
CA LEU A 103 -8.53 -53.67 -36.16
C LEU A 103 -8.10 -52.24 -36.56
N ALA A 104 -8.93 -51.50 -37.29
CA ALA A 104 -8.69 -50.09 -37.60
C ALA A 104 -8.78 -49.20 -36.35
N LEU A 105 -9.81 -49.39 -35.52
CA LEU A 105 -9.97 -48.71 -34.24
C LEU A 105 -8.76 -48.95 -33.33
N LEU A 106 -8.37 -50.21 -33.14
CA LEU A 106 -7.22 -50.58 -32.31
C LEU A 106 -5.91 -49.96 -32.82
N ARG A 107 -5.72 -49.85 -34.14
CA ARG A 107 -4.57 -49.14 -34.71
C ARG A 107 -4.63 -47.63 -34.45
N SER A 108 -5.79 -47.01 -34.61
CA SER A 108 -5.98 -45.56 -34.39
C SER A 108 -5.76 -45.16 -32.93
N LEU A 109 -6.15 -46.02 -31.99
CA LEU A 109 -5.97 -45.82 -30.55
C LEU A 109 -4.59 -46.25 -30.05
N GLY A 110 -3.70 -46.76 -30.92
CA GLY A 110 -2.37 -47.21 -30.54
C GLY A 110 -2.37 -48.41 -29.58
N CYS A 111 -3.30 -49.36 -29.76
CA CYS A 111 -3.46 -50.51 -28.87
C CYS A 111 -2.13 -51.29 -28.70
N PRO A 112 -1.64 -51.50 -27.45
CA PRO A 112 -0.35 -52.13 -27.21
C PRO A 112 -0.36 -53.64 -27.46
N TYR A 113 -1.54 -54.27 -27.52
CA TYR A 113 -1.70 -55.71 -27.74
C TYR A 113 -1.96 -56.02 -29.20
N LYS A 114 -1.21 -57.00 -29.75
CA LYS A 114 -1.39 -57.49 -31.11
C LYS A 114 -2.54 -58.50 -31.17
N VAL A 115 -3.53 -58.25 -32.02
CA VAL A 115 -4.63 -59.17 -32.34
C VAL A 115 -4.63 -59.46 -33.82
N THR A 116 -4.72 -60.74 -34.18
CA THR A 116 -4.77 -61.18 -35.57
C THR A 116 -6.22 -61.30 -36.05
N ARG A 117 -6.43 -61.13 -37.37
CA ARG A 117 -7.75 -61.35 -37.99
C ARG A 117 -8.27 -62.78 -37.75
N SER A 118 -7.38 -63.76 -37.64
CA SER A 118 -7.76 -65.15 -37.31
C SER A 118 -8.32 -65.30 -35.89
N ALA A 119 -7.78 -64.58 -34.90
CA ALA A 119 -8.29 -64.60 -33.54
C ALA A 119 -9.71 -64.02 -33.44
N LEU A 120 -10.02 -63.00 -34.25
CA LEU A 120 -11.34 -62.38 -34.31
C LEU A 120 -12.39 -63.25 -35.02
N LYS A 121 -11.99 -64.09 -35.98
CA LYS A 121 -12.91 -65.05 -36.63
C LYS A 121 -13.35 -66.18 -35.69
N ALA A 122 -12.53 -66.53 -34.70
CA ALA A 122 -12.82 -67.60 -33.73
C ALA A 122 -12.49 -67.15 -32.29
N PRO A 123 -13.21 -66.13 -31.75
CA PRO A 123 -12.80 -65.42 -30.54
C PRO A 123 -12.99 -66.24 -29.26
N GLY A 124 -13.86 -67.25 -29.29
CA GLY A 124 -14.10 -68.18 -28.18
C GLY A 124 -13.20 -69.42 -28.20
N THR A 125 -12.00 -69.36 -28.78
CA THR A 125 -11.03 -70.49 -28.77
C THR A 125 -9.95 -70.29 -27.71
N PRO A 126 -9.44 -71.35 -27.05
CA PRO A 126 -8.47 -71.23 -25.95
C PRO A 126 -7.20 -70.45 -26.31
N HIS A 127 -6.73 -70.55 -27.56
CA HIS A 127 -5.53 -69.85 -28.03
C HIS A 127 -5.78 -68.38 -28.39
N SER A 128 -7.00 -68.02 -28.78
CA SER A 128 -7.36 -66.66 -29.21
C SER A 128 -7.84 -65.79 -28.04
N TRP A 129 -8.32 -66.43 -26.97
CA TRP A 129 -8.90 -65.74 -25.83
C TRP A 129 -7.94 -64.83 -25.04
N PRO A 130 -6.71 -65.24 -24.68
CA PRO A 130 -5.83 -64.39 -23.87
C PRO A 130 -5.47 -63.04 -24.54
N PRO A 131 -5.13 -63.00 -25.85
CA PRO A 131 -4.95 -61.72 -26.56
C PRO A 131 -6.22 -60.87 -26.62
N LEU A 132 -7.38 -61.49 -26.87
CA LEU A 132 -8.66 -60.76 -26.94
C LEU A 132 -9.08 -60.19 -25.58
N LEU A 133 -8.90 -60.94 -24.50
CA LEU A 133 -9.16 -60.47 -23.15
C LEU A 133 -8.23 -59.29 -22.79
N SER A 134 -6.97 -59.34 -23.23
CA SER A 134 -6.02 -58.23 -23.04
C SER A 134 -6.53 -56.95 -23.70
N VAL A 135 -7.06 -57.05 -24.92
CA VAL A 135 -7.67 -55.91 -25.63
C VAL A 135 -8.97 -55.45 -24.97
N LEU A 136 -9.87 -56.35 -24.59
CA LEU A 136 -11.11 -56.00 -23.89
C LEU A 136 -10.83 -55.26 -22.59
N TYR A 137 -9.86 -55.73 -21.81
CA TYR A 137 -9.44 -55.08 -20.57
C TYR A 137 -8.86 -53.70 -20.83
N TRP A 138 -8.00 -53.56 -21.83
CA TRP A 138 -7.43 -52.28 -22.20
C TRP A 138 -8.49 -51.27 -22.68
N LEU A 139 -9.40 -51.69 -23.56
CA LEU A 139 -10.52 -50.85 -24.00
C LEU A 139 -11.41 -50.46 -22.82
N THR A 140 -11.64 -51.36 -21.87
CA THR A 140 -12.40 -51.07 -20.64
C THR A 140 -11.73 -49.99 -19.80
N LEU A 141 -10.40 -50.04 -19.62
CA LEU A 141 -9.65 -49.01 -18.91
C LEU A 141 -9.76 -47.65 -19.62
N LEU A 142 -9.67 -47.66 -20.95
CA LEU A 142 -9.80 -46.44 -21.75
C LEU A 142 -11.20 -45.81 -21.60
N CYS A 143 -12.26 -46.62 -21.69
CA CYS A 143 -13.63 -46.14 -21.52
C CYS A 143 -13.86 -45.55 -20.11
N ARG A 144 -13.29 -46.18 -19.07
CA ARG A 144 -13.37 -45.65 -17.69
C ARG A 144 -12.67 -44.31 -17.54
N ALA A 145 -11.52 -44.13 -18.18
CA ALA A 145 -10.80 -42.86 -18.16
C ALA A 145 -11.60 -41.75 -18.85
N THR A 146 -12.21 -42.03 -20.01
CA THR A 146 -13.06 -41.07 -20.72
C THR A 146 -14.33 -40.73 -19.95
N ASP A 147 -14.94 -41.72 -19.29
CA ASP A 147 -16.13 -41.50 -18.45
C ASP A 147 -15.82 -40.60 -17.25
N GLY A 148 -14.64 -40.75 -16.62
CA GLY A 148 -14.20 -39.91 -15.50
C GLY A 148 -13.96 -38.44 -15.88
N LEU A 149 -13.43 -38.19 -17.08
CA LEU A 149 -13.26 -36.83 -17.63
C LEU A 149 -14.60 -36.12 -17.88
N ALA A 150 -15.64 -36.85 -18.26
CA ALA A 150 -16.98 -36.29 -18.46
C ALA A 150 -17.71 -35.99 -17.14
N ALA A 151 -17.46 -36.77 -16.08
CA ALA A 151 -18.06 -36.59 -14.76
C ALA A 151 -17.46 -35.41 -13.97
N SER A 152 -16.21 -35.05 -14.26
CA SER A 152 -15.53 -33.90 -13.67
C SER A 152 -14.98 -33.01 -14.79
N PRO A 153 -15.83 -32.20 -15.44
CA PRO A 153 -15.33 -31.21 -16.38
C PRO A 153 -14.30 -30.30 -15.66
N PRO A 154 -13.26 -29.83 -16.36
CA PRO A 154 -12.32 -28.89 -15.78
C PRO A 154 -13.09 -27.66 -15.27
N PRO A 155 -12.69 -27.06 -14.13
CA PRO A 155 -13.39 -25.88 -13.62
C PRO A 155 -13.37 -24.80 -14.70
N SER A 156 -14.54 -24.46 -15.23
CA SER A 156 -14.68 -23.30 -16.11
C SER A 156 -14.45 -22.07 -15.26
N THR A 157 -13.34 -21.37 -15.49
CA THR A 157 -13.10 -20.07 -14.87
C THR A 157 -14.18 -19.11 -15.36
N ASP A 158 -14.72 -18.26 -14.49
CA ASP A 158 -15.71 -17.21 -14.83
C ASP A 158 -15.30 -16.41 -16.08
N LEU A 159 -14.00 -16.13 -16.21
CA LEU A 159 -13.37 -15.54 -17.38
C LEU A 159 -13.53 -16.37 -18.68
N MET A 160 -13.42 -17.69 -18.61
CA MET A 160 -13.59 -18.58 -19.78
C MET A 160 -15.03 -18.57 -20.27
N THR A 161 -16.00 -18.50 -19.34
CA THR A 161 -17.41 -18.36 -19.68
C THR A 161 -17.67 -17.03 -20.40
N TYR A 162 -17.18 -15.92 -19.82
CA TYR A 162 -17.26 -14.59 -20.44
C TYR A 162 -16.60 -14.53 -21.83
N ILE A 163 -15.40 -15.08 -22.00
CA ILE A 163 -14.70 -15.13 -23.30
C ILE A 163 -15.50 -15.96 -24.32
N THR A 164 -16.09 -17.08 -23.90
CA THR A 164 -16.82 -17.96 -24.81
C THR A 164 -18.14 -17.32 -25.26
N GLU A 165 -18.87 -16.68 -24.35
CA GLU A 165 -20.13 -16.00 -24.64
C GLU A 165 -19.91 -14.71 -25.46
N SER A 166 -18.90 -13.91 -25.13
CA SER A 166 -18.53 -12.73 -25.92
C SER A 166 -18.10 -13.09 -27.35
N TYR A 167 -17.32 -14.16 -27.50
CA TYR A 167 -16.92 -14.64 -28.82
C TYR A 167 -18.11 -15.17 -29.63
N TYR A 168 -19.07 -15.85 -28.97
CA TYR A 168 -20.30 -16.28 -29.62
C TYR A 168 -21.13 -15.10 -30.13
N LEU A 169 -21.36 -14.08 -29.29
CA LEU A 169 -22.12 -12.88 -29.65
C LEU A 169 -21.43 -12.05 -30.75
N PHE A 170 -20.09 -12.03 -30.76
CA PHE A 170 -19.30 -11.46 -31.86
C PHE A 170 -19.54 -12.20 -33.19
N LEU A 171 -19.58 -13.54 -33.17
CA LEU A 171 -19.85 -14.33 -34.38
C LEU A 171 -21.28 -14.16 -34.90
N THR A 172 -22.25 -13.85 -34.03
CA THR A 172 -23.65 -13.59 -34.44
C THR A 172 -23.91 -12.12 -34.80
N GLY A 173 -22.97 -11.21 -34.52
CA GLY A 173 -23.08 -9.78 -34.85
C GLY A 173 -24.01 -9.01 -33.91
N GLU A 174 -24.20 -9.49 -32.68
CA GLU A 174 -25.08 -8.88 -31.67
C GLU A 174 -24.29 -7.94 -30.76
N ASP A 175 -23.82 -6.81 -31.31
CA ASP A 175 -22.94 -5.86 -30.61
C ASP A 175 -23.57 -5.29 -29.32
N ASP A 176 -24.89 -5.03 -29.31
CA ASP A 176 -25.61 -4.54 -28.12
C ASP A 176 -25.62 -5.59 -26.98
N ALA A 177 -25.68 -6.88 -27.32
CA ALA A 177 -25.63 -7.96 -26.34
C ALA A 177 -24.24 -8.14 -25.74
N VAL A 178 -23.17 -7.88 -26.53
CA VAL A 178 -21.79 -7.85 -26.05
C VAL A 178 -21.60 -6.74 -25.01
N ALA A 179 -22.10 -5.53 -25.29
CA ALA A 179 -22.02 -4.43 -24.34
C ALA A 179 -22.73 -4.73 -23.01
N ALA A 180 -23.90 -5.38 -23.05
CA ALA A 180 -24.60 -5.82 -21.85
C ALA A 180 -23.84 -6.90 -21.06
N LEU A 181 -23.18 -7.83 -21.75
CA LEU A 181 -22.35 -8.87 -21.13
C LEU A 181 -21.10 -8.26 -20.46
N ASP A 182 -20.47 -7.27 -21.09
CA ASP A 182 -19.34 -6.52 -20.54
C ASP A 182 -19.73 -5.79 -19.26
N ASP A 183 -20.87 -5.11 -19.27
CA ASP A 183 -21.39 -4.38 -18.11
C ASP A 183 -21.72 -5.30 -16.94
N ASP A 184 -22.31 -6.46 -17.20
CA ASP A 184 -22.59 -7.49 -16.18
C ASP A 184 -21.29 -8.08 -15.60
N TYR A 185 -20.33 -8.45 -16.46
CA TYR A 185 -19.04 -8.99 -16.02
C TYR A 185 -18.26 -7.96 -15.19
N HIS A 186 -18.19 -6.71 -15.63
CA HIS A 186 -17.58 -5.63 -14.87
C HIS A 186 -18.30 -5.36 -13.55
N SER A 187 -19.62 -5.49 -13.51
CA SER A 187 -20.40 -5.32 -12.28
C SER A 187 -20.14 -6.44 -11.27
N LYS A 188 -20.07 -7.69 -11.73
CA LYS A 188 -19.67 -8.85 -10.93
C LYS A 188 -18.24 -8.69 -10.39
N ALA A 189 -17.30 -8.28 -11.22
CA ALA A 189 -15.91 -8.04 -10.82
C ALA A 189 -15.82 -6.94 -9.75
N ARG A 190 -16.53 -5.81 -9.92
CA ARG A 190 -16.58 -4.74 -8.91
C ARG A 190 -17.20 -5.23 -7.60
N ALA A 191 -18.28 -6.01 -7.65
CA ALA A 191 -18.91 -6.57 -6.46
C ALA A 191 -17.98 -7.52 -5.70
N GLN A 192 -17.24 -8.38 -6.41
CA GLN A 192 -16.24 -9.27 -5.81
C GLN A 192 -15.09 -8.49 -5.17
N VAL A 193 -14.56 -7.46 -5.85
CA VAL A 193 -13.53 -6.58 -5.28
C VAL A 193 -14.04 -5.88 -4.02
N GLY A 194 -15.29 -5.39 -4.03
CA GLY A 194 -15.92 -4.80 -2.86
C GLY A 194 -16.05 -5.78 -1.69
N ALA A 195 -16.51 -7.01 -1.95
CA ALA A 195 -16.64 -8.04 -0.92
C ALA A 195 -15.28 -8.45 -0.33
N LEU A 196 -14.25 -8.63 -1.17
CA LEU A 196 -12.89 -8.89 -0.72
C LEU A 196 -12.32 -7.71 0.07
N GLY A 197 -12.62 -6.47 -0.33
CA GLY A 197 -12.21 -5.27 0.41
C GLY A 197 -12.79 -5.23 1.82
N VAL A 198 -14.07 -5.58 2.00
CA VAL A 198 -14.69 -5.69 3.33
C VAL A 198 -14.02 -6.80 4.16
N ALA A 199 -13.80 -7.97 3.56
CA ALA A 199 -13.14 -9.08 4.25
C ALA A 199 -11.70 -8.74 4.70
N ILE A 200 -10.94 -8.01 3.88
CA ILE A 200 -9.61 -7.52 4.24
C ILE A 200 -9.70 -6.57 5.43
N GLN A 201 -10.63 -5.61 5.42
CA GLN A 201 -10.79 -4.67 6.54
C GLN A 201 -11.17 -5.36 7.84
N ASP A 202 -12.02 -6.39 7.79
CA ASP A 202 -12.39 -7.16 8.98
C ASP A 202 -11.21 -7.97 9.51
N LEU A 203 -10.42 -8.59 8.62
CA LEU A 203 -9.17 -9.27 9.00
C LEU A 203 -8.13 -8.30 9.57
N GLU A 204 -7.99 -7.10 9.00
CA GLU A 204 -7.09 -6.07 9.52
C GLU A 204 -7.48 -5.64 10.94
N LYS A 205 -8.78 -5.47 11.21
CA LYS A 205 -9.29 -5.20 12.57
C LYS A 205 -9.00 -6.36 13.52
N GLU A 206 -9.22 -7.60 13.09
CA GLU A 206 -8.93 -8.77 13.90
C GLU A 206 -7.43 -8.86 14.25
N VAL A 207 -6.55 -8.58 13.27
CA VAL A 207 -5.10 -8.52 13.49
C VAL A 207 -4.75 -7.42 14.50
N GLN A 208 -5.31 -6.22 14.37
CA GLN A 208 -5.07 -5.13 15.33
C GLN A 208 -5.54 -5.49 16.75
N ASP A 209 -6.71 -6.12 16.88
CA ASP A 209 -7.23 -6.58 18.17
C ASP A 209 -6.34 -7.66 18.80
N LEU A 210 -5.83 -8.59 17.99
CA LEU A 210 -4.91 -9.63 18.43
C LEU A 210 -3.55 -9.05 18.82
N GLU A 211 -3.03 -8.09 18.07
CA GLU A 211 -1.79 -7.37 18.40
C GLU A 211 -1.93 -6.55 19.68
N ALA A 212 -3.07 -5.88 19.88
CA ALA A 212 -3.37 -5.17 21.11
C ALA A 212 -3.44 -6.11 22.32
N LYS A 213 -4.11 -7.27 22.17
CA LYS A 213 -4.14 -8.34 23.19
C LYS A 213 -2.75 -8.86 23.49
N ARG A 214 -1.93 -9.10 22.46
CA ARG A 214 -0.53 -9.53 22.61
C ARG A 214 0.31 -8.50 23.34
N SER A 215 0.22 -7.22 22.95
CA SER A 215 0.94 -6.11 23.60
C SER A 215 0.54 -5.96 25.07
N LYS A 216 -0.75 -6.11 25.39
CA LYS A 216 -1.25 -6.12 26.78
C LYS A 216 -0.69 -7.30 27.58
N GLN A 217 -0.60 -8.49 26.99
CA GLN A 217 0.00 -9.66 27.65
C GLN A 217 1.52 -9.53 27.83
N MET A 218 2.22 -8.88 26.88
CA MET A 218 3.66 -8.63 26.95
C MET A 218 4.02 -7.49 27.92
N SER A 219 3.16 -6.49 28.07
CA SER A 219 3.34 -5.37 29.01
C SER A 219 2.90 -5.69 30.44
N ALA A 220 2.01 -6.69 30.62
CA ALA A 220 1.75 -7.24 31.93
C ALA A 220 3.05 -7.87 32.48
N PRO A 221 3.47 -7.56 33.73
CA PRO A 221 4.63 -8.21 34.32
C PRO A 221 4.39 -9.73 34.28
N SER A 222 5.30 -10.42 33.60
CA SER A 222 5.25 -11.87 33.42
C SER A 222 4.93 -12.52 34.78
N ARG A 223 3.79 -13.22 34.85
CA ARG A 223 3.42 -14.01 36.04
C ARG A 223 4.57 -14.93 36.47
N LEU A 224 5.37 -15.38 35.51
CA LEU A 224 6.57 -16.16 35.74
C LEU A 224 7.65 -15.33 36.44
N LYS A 225 7.93 -14.09 36.02
CA LYS A 225 8.87 -13.20 36.70
C LYS A 225 8.43 -12.88 38.14
N ALA A 226 7.15 -12.60 38.35
CA ALA A 226 6.62 -12.38 39.71
C ALA A 226 6.68 -13.64 40.59
N LEU A 227 6.59 -14.83 40.00
CA LEU A 227 6.77 -16.10 40.72
C LEU A 227 8.26 -16.40 40.98
N GLU A 228 9.16 -16.03 40.07
CA GLU A 228 10.60 -16.13 40.26
C GLU A 228 11.08 -15.20 41.39
N GLU A 229 10.63 -13.94 41.41
CA GLU A 229 10.94 -13.00 42.50
C GLU A 229 10.46 -13.53 43.87
N LYS A 230 9.27 -14.14 43.92
CA LYS A 230 8.75 -14.79 45.15
C LYS A 230 9.58 -16.01 45.54
N LYS A 231 9.97 -16.84 44.57
CA LYS A 231 10.83 -18.01 44.80
C LYS A 231 12.18 -17.58 45.36
N ASP A 232 12.79 -16.56 44.78
CA ASP A 232 14.09 -16.03 45.22
C ASP A 232 14.00 -15.42 46.61
N ALA A 233 12.92 -14.67 46.90
CA ALA A 233 12.64 -14.15 48.24
C ALA A 233 12.51 -15.27 49.28
N PHE A 234 11.72 -16.31 49.00
CA PHE A 234 11.59 -17.46 49.91
C PHE A 234 12.90 -18.23 50.08
N THR A 235 13.70 -18.35 49.02
CA THR A 235 15.00 -19.02 49.08
C THR A 235 15.96 -18.22 49.97
N ALA A 236 15.97 -16.90 49.85
CA ALA A 236 16.75 -16.02 50.72
C ALA A 236 16.30 -16.11 52.18
N ASP A 237 14.99 -16.18 52.43
CA ASP A 237 14.46 -16.31 53.80
C ASP A 237 14.79 -17.67 54.42
N VAL A 238 14.74 -18.77 53.65
CA VAL A 238 15.20 -20.08 54.10
C VAL A 238 16.68 -20.03 54.51
N GLN A 239 17.54 -19.39 53.70
CA GLN A 239 18.96 -19.24 54.04
C GLN A 239 19.18 -18.41 55.31
N LYS A 240 18.39 -17.35 55.53
CA LYS A 240 18.42 -16.57 56.78
C LYS A 240 18.02 -17.44 57.97
N PHE A 241 16.93 -18.21 57.86
CA PHE A 241 16.50 -19.10 58.94
C PHE A 241 17.53 -20.18 59.25
N GLU A 242 18.15 -20.78 58.24
CA GLU A 242 19.24 -21.73 58.43
C GLU A 242 20.45 -21.10 59.13
N ALA A 243 20.82 -19.87 58.78
CA ALA A 243 21.89 -19.14 59.45
C ALA A 243 21.57 -18.86 60.92
N VAL A 244 20.32 -18.45 61.21
CA VAL A 244 19.82 -18.25 62.57
C VAL A 244 19.87 -19.56 63.34
N VAL A 245 19.35 -20.65 62.79
CA VAL A 245 19.38 -21.99 63.42
C VAL A 245 20.82 -22.42 63.72
N LYS A 246 21.75 -22.24 62.78
CA LYS A 246 23.18 -22.53 63.00
C LYS A 246 23.75 -21.70 64.15
N SER A 247 23.48 -20.39 64.17
CA SER A 247 23.96 -19.50 65.23
C SER A 247 23.41 -19.90 66.62
N TRP A 248 22.13 -20.27 66.71
CA TRP A 248 21.52 -20.72 67.96
C TRP A 248 22.03 -22.10 68.37
N SER A 249 22.26 -23.00 67.41
CA SER A 249 22.85 -24.30 67.68
C SER A 249 24.26 -24.17 68.27
N THR A 250 25.06 -23.24 67.75
CA THR A 250 26.38 -22.93 68.32
C THR A 250 26.26 -22.36 69.73
N LYS A 251 25.38 -21.37 69.95
CA LYS A 251 25.16 -20.79 71.28
C LYS A 251 24.65 -21.81 72.30
N ILE A 252 23.77 -22.73 71.88
CA ILE A 252 23.28 -23.81 72.73
C ILE A 252 24.45 -24.67 73.17
N LYS A 253 25.30 -25.12 72.23
CA LYS A 253 26.51 -25.89 72.56
C LYS A 253 27.46 -25.14 73.49
N GLU A 254 27.73 -23.86 73.22
CA GLU A 254 28.57 -23.04 74.10
C GLU A 254 28.00 -22.94 75.53
N LYS A 255 26.67 -22.86 75.67
CA LYS A 255 25.99 -22.84 76.98
C LYS A 255 26.00 -24.20 77.65
N GLU A 256 25.82 -25.29 76.89
CA GLU A 256 25.94 -26.66 77.39
C GLU A 256 27.36 -26.91 77.91
N ASP A 257 28.40 -26.56 77.13
CA ASP A 257 29.80 -26.70 77.53
C ASP A 257 30.12 -25.85 78.77
N ALA A 258 29.64 -24.60 78.83
CA ALA A 258 29.82 -23.74 79.99
C ALA A 258 29.10 -24.27 81.24
N LEU A 259 27.92 -24.89 81.06
CA LEU A 259 27.18 -25.52 82.15
C LEU A 259 27.95 -26.71 82.71
N VAL A 260 28.50 -27.57 81.84
CA VAL A 260 29.35 -28.70 82.25
C VAL A 260 30.58 -28.22 83.02
N GLU A 261 31.25 -27.16 82.58
CA GLU A 261 32.39 -26.61 83.32
C GLU A 261 31.98 -26.00 84.67
N LYS A 262 30.80 -25.36 84.75
CA LYS A 262 30.26 -24.85 86.02
C LYS A 262 29.83 -25.95 86.98
N GLU A 263 29.31 -27.06 86.49
CA GLU A 263 29.02 -28.25 87.29
C GLU A 263 30.31 -28.83 87.89
N LYS A 264 31.39 -28.95 87.10
CA LYS A 264 32.71 -29.37 87.62
C LYS A 264 33.28 -28.39 88.64
N GLU A 265 33.19 -27.09 88.39
CA GLU A 265 33.63 -26.05 89.34
C GLU A 265 32.81 -26.11 90.64
N LEU A 266 31.50 -26.33 90.54
CA LEU A 266 30.63 -26.50 91.69
C LEU A 266 31.00 -27.74 92.49
N GLU A 267 31.22 -28.87 91.84
CA GLU A 267 31.66 -30.12 92.48
C GLU A 267 33.00 -29.91 93.21
N ALA A 268 33.98 -29.25 92.56
CA ALA A 268 35.25 -28.90 93.19
C ALA A 268 35.08 -27.96 94.39
N LYS A 269 34.19 -26.96 94.30
CA LYS A 269 33.89 -26.05 95.43
C LYS A 269 33.18 -26.75 96.57
N VAL A 270 32.27 -27.68 96.29
CA VAL A 270 31.60 -28.50 97.31
C VAL A 270 32.63 -29.34 98.05
N MET A 271 33.54 -30.00 97.32
CA MET A 271 34.64 -30.76 97.92
C MET A 271 35.56 -29.87 98.78
N ASN A 272 35.93 -28.69 98.29
CA ASN A 272 36.75 -27.75 99.06
C ASN A 272 36.00 -27.19 100.29
N CYS A 273 34.71 -26.89 100.18
CA CYS A 273 33.89 -26.46 101.31
C CYS A 273 33.82 -27.56 102.38
N GLN A 274 33.65 -28.82 101.98
CA GLN A 274 33.68 -29.96 102.92
C GLN A 274 35.04 -30.06 103.62
N GLN A 275 36.15 -29.87 102.88
CA GLN A 275 37.49 -29.85 103.44
C GLN A 275 37.69 -28.67 104.41
N THR A 276 37.33 -27.45 103.99
CA THR A 276 37.43 -26.23 104.83
C THR A 276 36.53 -26.33 106.05
N MET A 277 35.36 -26.96 105.96
CA MET A 277 34.50 -27.20 107.13
C MET A 277 35.17 -28.16 108.11
N ALA A 278 35.81 -29.23 107.63
CA ALA A 278 36.57 -30.13 108.49
C ALA A 278 37.77 -29.42 109.14
N GLU A 279 38.52 -28.61 108.37
CA GLU A 279 39.63 -27.79 108.86
C GLU A 279 39.17 -26.71 109.84
N ASN A 280 38.05 -26.04 109.60
CA ASN A 280 37.47 -25.05 110.52
C ASN A 280 36.97 -25.70 111.80
N GLU A 281 36.41 -26.90 111.74
CA GLU A 281 36.03 -27.65 112.95
C GLU A 281 37.28 -28.02 113.78
N GLU A 282 38.38 -28.34 113.10
CA GLU A 282 39.68 -28.58 113.74
C GLU A 282 40.29 -27.29 114.31
N LEU A 283 40.26 -26.17 113.56
CA LEU A 283 40.74 -24.87 114.00
C LEU A 283 39.88 -24.28 115.12
N LEU A 284 38.56 -24.47 115.13
CA LEU A 284 37.69 -24.10 116.25
C LEU A 284 38.10 -24.83 117.52
N LYS A 285 38.37 -26.14 117.43
CA LYS A 285 38.93 -26.91 118.56
C LYS A 285 40.28 -26.34 119.01
N GLN A 286 41.12 -25.86 118.10
CA GLN A 286 42.41 -25.23 118.44
C GLN A 286 42.24 -23.82 119.03
N VAL A 287 41.34 -23.00 118.50
CA VAL A 287 41.10 -21.62 118.95
C VAL A 287 40.39 -21.61 120.30
N GLU A 288 39.47 -22.54 120.58
CA GLU A 288 38.90 -22.73 121.93
C GLU A 288 39.98 -23.03 122.98
N THR A 289 41.13 -23.56 122.57
CA THR A 289 42.27 -23.81 123.45
C THR A 289 43.28 -22.65 123.53
N GLN A 290 43.12 -21.58 122.73
CA GLN A 290 44.03 -20.43 122.68
C GLN A 290 43.47 -19.19 123.38
N VAL A 291 44.35 -18.39 124.01
CA VAL A 291 44.00 -17.13 124.70
C VAL A 291 44.42 -15.92 123.86
N VAL A 292 43.47 -15.04 123.54
CA VAL A 292 43.62 -13.88 122.63
C VAL A 292 44.52 -12.78 123.22
N ASN A 293 45.39 -12.17 122.37
CA ASN A 293 46.34 -11.10 122.73
C ASN A 293 45.91 -9.73 122.16
N VAL A 294 45.76 -8.73 123.04
CA VAL A 294 45.26 -7.37 122.73
C VAL A 294 46.16 -6.60 121.75
N ARG A 295 47.47 -6.86 121.72
CA ARG A 295 48.40 -6.18 120.78
C ARG A 295 48.14 -6.50 119.30
N ASP A 296 47.57 -7.67 119.01
CA ASP A 296 47.27 -8.08 117.64
C ASP A 296 46.01 -7.37 117.12
N VAL A 297 45.05 -7.08 117.99
CA VAL A 297 43.84 -6.29 117.68
C VAL A 297 44.21 -4.85 117.30
N ASP A 298 45.11 -4.22 118.05
CA ASP A 298 45.56 -2.85 117.76
C ASP A 298 46.41 -2.74 116.48
N ARG A 299 47.11 -3.82 116.10
CA ARG A 299 47.83 -3.87 114.80
C ARG A 299 46.82 -3.93 113.65
N MET A 300 45.82 -4.80 113.74
CA MET A 300 44.77 -4.92 112.73
C MET A 300 43.97 -3.61 112.57
N ALA A 301 43.67 -2.90 113.65
CA ALA A 301 42.95 -1.63 113.57
C ALA A 301 43.70 -0.54 112.78
N ARG A 302 45.03 -0.45 112.93
CA ARG A 302 45.87 0.51 112.19
C ARG A 302 46.01 0.15 110.71
N GLU A 303 46.15 -1.14 110.40
CA GLU A 303 46.17 -1.63 109.02
C GLU A 303 44.83 -1.38 108.32
N MET A 304 43.71 -1.55 109.02
CA MET A 304 42.36 -1.23 108.50
C MET A 304 42.21 0.25 108.12
N GLN A 305 42.62 1.17 109.00
CA GLN A 305 42.54 2.62 108.73
C GLN A 305 43.40 3.06 107.54
N ALA A 306 44.57 2.45 107.33
CA ALA A 306 45.40 2.73 106.17
C ALA A 306 44.71 2.31 104.86
N VAL A 307 44.08 1.14 104.86
CA VAL A 307 43.31 0.62 103.71
C VAL A 307 42.10 1.51 103.43
N GLU A 308 41.36 1.95 104.45
CA GLU A 308 40.21 2.87 104.29
C GLU A 308 40.62 4.20 103.64
N HIS A 309 41.76 4.77 104.03
CA HIS A 309 42.27 6.00 103.42
C HIS A 309 42.66 5.80 101.94
N ASP A 310 43.30 4.68 101.61
CA ASP A 310 43.68 4.36 100.23
C ASP A 310 42.44 4.10 99.35
N ILE A 311 41.39 3.47 99.89
CA ILE A 311 40.09 3.31 99.22
C ILE A 311 39.49 4.67 98.87
N ALA A 312 39.39 5.58 99.85
CA ALA A 312 38.80 6.91 99.62
C ALA A 312 39.59 7.73 98.59
N LYS A 313 40.91 7.57 98.53
CA LYS A 313 41.75 8.21 97.52
C LYS A 313 41.51 7.64 96.12
N LEU A 314 41.39 6.32 95.99
CA LEU A 314 41.10 5.65 94.72
C LEU A 314 39.69 5.96 94.21
N GLU A 315 38.70 6.04 95.11
CA GLU A 315 37.32 6.41 94.76
C GLU A 315 37.23 7.82 94.18
N ASN A 316 37.91 8.80 94.80
CA ASN A 316 37.95 10.18 94.27
C ASN A 316 38.67 10.25 92.92
N ALA A 317 39.76 9.50 92.74
CA ALA A 317 40.46 9.43 91.45
C ALA A 317 39.57 8.79 90.36
N ASN A 318 38.79 7.77 90.73
CA ASN A 318 37.83 7.14 89.82
C ASN A 318 36.73 8.11 89.41
N ALA A 319 36.14 8.87 90.36
CA ALA A 319 35.10 9.86 90.07
C ALA A 319 35.57 10.94 89.07
N VAL A 320 36.80 11.43 89.20
CA VAL A 320 37.38 12.41 88.25
C VAL A 320 37.61 11.80 86.87
N LEU A 321 37.99 10.52 86.79
CA LEU A 321 38.14 9.82 85.50
C LEU A 321 36.79 9.55 84.85
N GLU A 322 35.77 9.20 85.63
CA GLU A 322 34.40 9.03 85.14
C GLU A 322 33.85 10.34 84.60
N GLU A 323 34.00 11.47 85.31
CA GLU A 323 33.57 12.80 84.84
C GLU A 323 34.20 13.16 83.49
N LYS A 324 35.52 12.94 83.34
CA LYS A 324 36.21 13.12 82.05
C LYS A 324 35.71 12.16 80.96
N GLY A 325 35.35 10.94 81.34
CA GLY A 325 34.72 9.97 80.45
C GLY A 325 33.40 10.51 79.91
N TRP A 326 32.52 10.99 80.79
CA TRP A 326 31.24 11.60 80.42
C TRP A 326 31.40 12.83 79.53
N GLU A 327 32.36 13.72 79.81
CA GLU A 327 32.64 14.89 78.97
C GLU A 327 33.09 14.50 77.55
N LEU A 328 33.99 13.52 77.43
CA LEU A 328 34.47 13.03 76.13
C LEU A 328 33.38 12.30 75.35
N GLU A 329 32.53 11.51 76.02
CA GLU A 329 31.38 10.87 75.40
C GLU A 329 30.38 11.90 74.87
N ALA A 330 30.07 12.93 75.65
CA ALA A 330 29.19 14.02 75.21
C ALA A 330 29.76 14.76 73.99
N ALA A 331 31.06 15.06 73.99
CA ALA A 331 31.73 15.68 72.86
C ALA A 331 31.72 14.78 71.60
N LEU A 332 31.91 13.47 71.76
CA LEU A 332 31.86 12.51 70.67
C LEU A 332 30.46 12.43 70.05
N VAL A 333 29.41 12.35 70.89
CA VAL A 333 28.00 12.31 70.43
C VAL A 333 27.68 13.56 69.62
N SER A 334 28.02 14.74 70.12
CA SER A 334 27.78 16.00 69.39
C SER A 334 28.49 16.02 68.03
N LYS A 335 29.72 15.50 67.93
CA LYS A 335 30.43 15.41 66.64
C LYS A 335 29.85 14.36 65.70
N LEU A 336 29.31 13.26 66.21
CA LEU A 336 28.60 12.28 65.39
C LEU A 336 27.31 12.87 64.80
N GLU A 337 26.53 13.61 65.59
CA GLU A 337 25.32 14.31 65.11
C GLU A 337 25.63 15.32 63.99
N GLU A 338 26.73 16.08 64.10
CA GLU A 338 27.20 16.98 63.04
C GLU A 338 27.53 16.22 61.73
N ILE A 339 28.20 15.07 61.84
CA ILE A 339 28.57 14.23 60.69
C ILE A 339 27.32 13.62 60.04
N GLU A 340 26.38 13.13 60.82
CA GLU A 340 25.09 12.61 60.35
C GLU A 340 24.29 13.68 59.61
N GLY A 341 24.22 14.90 60.15
CA GLY A 341 23.56 16.02 59.48
C GLY A 341 24.19 16.38 58.13
N LEU A 342 25.52 16.38 58.04
CA LEU A 342 26.23 16.60 56.78
C LEU A 342 26.03 15.45 55.78
N ALA A 343 26.01 14.20 56.24
CA ALA A 343 25.75 13.03 55.41
C ALA A 343 24.33 13.06 54.83
N GLU A 344 23.32 13.41 55.64
CA GLU A 344 21.93 13.61 55.24
C GLU A 344 21.81 14.67 54.14
N LEU A 345 22.46 15.83 54.33
CA LEU A 345 22.44 16.92 53.34
C LEU A 345 23.12 16.53 52.02
N CYS A 346 24.23 15.79 52.09
CA CYS A 346 24.87 15.23 50.90
C CYS A 346 23.94 14.24 50.18
N ASN A 347 23.28 13.35 50.91
CA ASN A 347 22.35 12.37 50.37
C ASN A 347 21.16 13.04 49.67
N GLN A 348 20.57 14.08 50.27
CA GLN A 348 19.51 14.88 49.65
C GLN A 348 19.98 15.54 48.34
N SER A 349 21.21 16.05 48.32
CA SER A 349 21.81 16.66 47.13
C SER A 349 22.05 15.63 46.03
N LEU A 350 22.50 14.42 46.38
CA LEU A 350 22.67 13.31 45.45
C LEU A 350 21.35 12.85 44.84
N ARG A 351 20.26 12.78 45.63
CA ARG A 351 18.91 12.47 45.11
C ARG A 351 18.42 13.50 44.09
N LYS A 352 18.79 14.78 44.25
CA LYS A 352 18.47 15.83 43.26
C LYS A 352 19.31 15.70 41.99
N LEU A 353 20.60 15.40 42.13
CA LEU A 353 21.55 15.30 41.02
C LEU A 353 21.37 14.00 40.21
N LYS A 354 20.87 12.93 40.82
CA LYS A 354 20.66 11.60 40.24
C LYS A 354 21.86 11.11 39.41
N PRO A 355 23.05 10.96 40.01
CA PRO A 355 24.15 10.29 39.33
C PRO A 355 23.73 8.85 38.96
N SER A 356 24.31 8.28 37.90
CA SER A 356 24.01 6.92 37.41
C SER A 356 24.45 5.79 38.36
N ILE A 357 24.67 6.09 39.64
CA ILE A 357 25.08 5.17 40.69
C ILE A 357 24.17 5.40 41.88
N ASP A 358 23.68 4.30 42.45
CA ASP A 358 22.98 4.31 43.72
C ASP A 358 24.02 4.42 44.85
N PHE A 359 24.20 5.64 45.38
CA PHE A 359 25.16 5.93 46.44
C PHE A 359 24.49 6.73 47.56
N GLN A 360 24.66 6.27 48.78
CA GLN A 360 24.21 6.92 50.00
C GLN A 360 25.33 6.90 51.03
N PHE A 361 25.58 8.04 51.68
CA PHE A 361 26.40 8.10 52.89
C PHE A 361 25.64 7.46 54.05
N GLU A 362 26.22 6.40 54.60
CA GLU A 362 25.77 5.74 55.83
C GLU A 362 26.83 5.95 56.90
N VAL A 363 26.47 6.61 58.00
CA VAL A 363 27.39 6.91 59.10
C VAL A 363 27.40 5.74 60.07
N ASN A 364 28.58 5.19 60.32
CA ASN A 364 28.77 4.16 61.34
C ASN A 364 29.27 4.77 62.65
N ALA A 365 28.36 4.99 63.59
CA ALA A 365 28.64 5.56 64.91
C ALA A 365 29.63 4.75 65.78
N LYS A 366 29.92 3.49 65.43
CA LYS A 366 30.87 2.62 66.16
C LYS A 366 32.27 2.59 65.53
N GLY A 367 32.49 3.31 64.43
CA GLY A 367 33.78 3.36 63.75
C GLY A 367 34.82 4.13 64.56
N SER A 368 36.05 3.62 64.62
CA SER A 368 37.17 4.27 65.32
C SER A 368 38.10 5.05 64.38
N SER A 369 37.87 4.98 63.06
CA SER A 369 38.59 5.75 62.05
C SER A 369 37.65 6.44 61.05
N PRO A 370 38.07 7.54 60.39
CA PRO A 370 37.24 8.21 59.39
C PRO A 370 36.80 7.30 58.23
N ALA A 371 37.61 6.28 57.89
CA ALA A 371 37.28 5.29 56.88
C ALA A 371 36.22 4.30 57.36
N GLU A 372 36.17 3.99 58.65
CA GLU A 372 35.13 3.13 59.25
C GLU A 372 33.82 3.88 59.48
N ILE A 373 33.88 5.19 59.76
CA ILE A 373 32.71 6.04 60.03
C ILE A 373 31.95 6.38 58.73
N LEU A 374 32.64 6.72 57.63
CA LEU A 374 32.02 7.18 56.37
C LEU A 374 32.28 6.26 55.16
N GLY A 375 33.13 5.23 55.30
CA GLY A 375 33.59 4.41 54.18
C GLY A 375 34.60 5.12 53.28
N THR A 376 35.24 4.37 52.37
CA THR A 376 36.14 4.91 51.32
C THR A 376 35.48 5.03 49.95
N THR A 377 34.26 4.51 49.82
CA THR A 377 33.46 4.39 48.60
C THR A 377 33.14 5.74 47.97
N TYR A 378 33.05 6.83 48.74
CA TYR A 378 32.82 8.17 48.19
C TYR A 378 34.00 8.67 47.34
N LYS A 379 35.24 8.27 47.65
CA LYS A 379 36.43 8.65 46.87
C LYS A 379 36.59 7.80 45.62
N THR A 380 36.32 6.50 45.72
CA THR A 380 36.56 5.53 44.65
C THR A 380 35.38 5.40 43.69
N THR A 381 34.15 5.62 44.15
CA THR A 381 32.94 5.40 43.36
C THR A 381 32.19 6.71 43.07
N LEU A 382 31.86 7.48 44.11
CA LEU A 382 31.05 8.69 43.94
C LEU A 382 31.80 9.79 43.17
N LYS A 383 33.04 10.11 43.56
CA LYS A 383 33.82 11.18 42.92
C LYS A 383 34.05 10.95 41.41
N PRO A 384 34.44 9.74 40.94
CA PRO A 384 34.51 9.47 39.51
C PRO A 384 33.16 9.59 38.80
N ALA A 385 32.06 9.14 39.42
CA ALA A 385 30.72 9.23 38.84
C ALA A 385 30.24 10.68 38.68
N LEU A 386 30.48 11.52 39.68
CA LEU A 386 30.18 12.95 39.62
C LEU A 386 31.01 13.64 38.53
N ASN A 387 32.30 13.30 38.40
CA ASN A 387 33.15 13.82 37.33
C ASN A 387 32.66 13.36 35.95
N ALA A 388 32.25 12.09 35.81
CA ALA A 388 31.69 11.56 34.58
C ALA A 388 30.39 12.28 34.20
N LEU A 389 29.47 12.48 35.15
CA LEU A 389 28.23 13.23 34.95
C LEU A 389 28.51 14.69 34.55
N ALA A 390 29.45 15.34 35.22
CA ALA A 390 29.84 16.71 34.90
C ALA A 390 30.45 16.82 33.49
N ASN A 391 31.29 15.86 33.10
CA ASN A 391 31.89 15.82 31.77
C ASN A 391 30.85 15.52 30.69
N GLU A 392 29.90 14.61 30.96
CA GLU A 392 28.80 14.32 30.04
C GLU A 392 27.89 15.53 29.85
N THR A 393 27.55 16.21 30.94
CA THR A 393 26.76 17.45 30.89
C THR A 393 27.48 18.52 30.07
N LYS A 394 28.80 18.71 30.27
CA LYS A 394 29.60 19.63 29.45
C LYS A 394 29.59 19.23 27.97
N ARG A 395 29.75 17.94 27.66
CA ARG A 395 29.71 17.41 26.28
C ARG A 395 28.36 17.68 25.63
N LEU A 396 27.26 17.43 26.35
CA LEU A 396 25.91 17.70 25.89
C LEU A 396 25.67 19.19 25.66
N ILE A 397 26.12 20.06 26.56
CA ILE A 397 26.02 21.52 26.40
C ILE A 397 26.78 21.97 25.14
N ILE A 398 28.00 21.48 24.93
CA ILE A 398 28.81 21.81 23.74
C ILE A 398 28.12 21.29 22.48
N SER A 399 27.73 20.02 22.44
CA SER A 399 27.02 19.41 21.30
C SER A 399 25.75 20.19 20.95
N LYS A 400 24.93 20.55 21.95
CA LYS A 400 23.69 21.31 21.73
C LYS A 400 23.96 22.74 21.27
N ARG A 401 25.05 23.35 21.76
CA ARG A 401 25.49 24.67 21.29
C ARG A 401 25.95 24.61 19.83
N ASP A 402 26.70 23.58 19.45
CA ASP A 402 27.16 23.38 18.08
C ASP A 402 25.97 23.11 17.13
N GLU A 403 25.02 22.26 17.53
CA GLU A 403 23.75 22.07 16.81
C GLU A 403 23.00 23.39 16.62
N SER A 404 22.91 24.22 17.67
CA SER A 404 22.27 25.54 17.59
C SER A 404 23.00 26.48 16.64
N ILE A 405 24.34 26.45 16.62
CA ILE A 405 25.15 27.27 15.71
C ILE A 405 24.90 26.83 14.26
N ASP A 406 24.83 25.53 13.98
CA ASP A 406 24.59 25.02 12.64
C ASP A 406 23.17 25.32 12.14
N LEU A 407 22.16 25.19 13.01
CA LEU A 407 20.80 25.65 12.70
C LEU A 407 20.75 27.15 12.39
N GLN A 408 21.50 27.96 13.15
CA GLN A 408 21.59 29.39 12.89
C GLN A 408 22.24 29.72 11.54
N LYS A 409 23.29 28.98 11.14
CA LYS A 409 23.90 29.10 9.80
C LYS A 409 22.90 28.72 8.70
N GLN A 410 22.14 27.63 8.88
CA GLN A 410 21.11 27.21 7.91
C GLN A 410 20.03 28.29 7.76
N LEU A 411 19.54 28.85 8.87
CA LEU A 411 18.58 29.97 8.86
C LEU A 411 19.12 31.18 8.12
N GLN A 412 20.38 31.56 8.34
CA GLN A 412 21.01 32.66 7.60
C GLN A 412 21.11 32.37 6.10
N GLY A 413 21.42 31.13 5.70
CA GLY A 413 21.44 30.71 4.30
C GLY A 413 20.06 30.81 3.63
N ILE A 414 19.01 30.34 4.31
CA ILE A 414 17.62 30.43 3.82
C ILE A 414 17.18 31.90 3.72
N ALA A 415 17.52 32.73 4.72
CA ALA A 415 17.19 34.16 4.70
C ALA A 415 17.84 34.87 3.51
N LYS A 416 19.11 34.55 3.19
CA LYS A 416 19.79 35.09 2.02
C LYS A 416 19.10 34.68 0.72
N MET A 417 18.74 33.39 0.56
CA MET A 417 18.01 32.93 -0.62
C MET A 417 16.63 33.58 -0.75
N LEU A 418 15.91 33.78 0.36
CA LEU A 418 14.64 34.49 0.35
C LEU A 418 14.79 35.94 -0.12
N GLU A 419 15.85 36.63 0.32
CA GLU A 419 16.13 38.00 -0.12
C GLU A 419 16.50 38.05 -1.61
N GLU A 420 17.31 37.10 -2.09
CA GLU A 420 17.61 36.96 -3.52
C GLU A 420 16.33 36.72 -4.34
N LYS A 421 15.44 35.82 -3.90
CA LYS A 421 14.15 35.58 -4.57
C LYS A 421 13.23 36.79 -4.51
N ARG A 422 13.18 37.50 -3.39
CA ARG A 422 12.42 38.74 -3.24
C ARG A 422 12.92 39.81 -4.21
N SER A 423 14.24 39.98 -4.32
CA SER A 423 14.84 40.91 -5.29
C SER A 423 14.45 40.56 -6.74
N HIS A 424 14.44 39.27 -7.08
CA HIS A 424 14.03 38.79 -8.41
C HIS A 424 12.55 39.06 -8.69
N VAL A 425 11.68 38.80 -7.71
CA VAL A 425 10.24 39.13 -7.81
C VAL A 425 10.05 40.63 -8.01
N SER A 426 10.77 41.48 -7.28
CA SER A 426 10.70 42.94 -7.48
C SER A 426 11.09 43.36 -8.90
N VAL A 427 12.12 42.74 -9.49
CA VAL A 427 12.51 43.00 -10.89
C VAL A 427 11.42 42.56 -11.86
N LEU A 428 10.83 41.37 -11.67
CA LEU A 428 9.73 40.88 -12.51
C LEU A 428 8.48 41.76 -12.38
N GLN A 429 8.16 42.21 -11.17
CA GLN A 429 7.05 43.13 -10.91
C GLN A 429 7.27 44.46 -11.65
N ALA A 430 8.48 45.01 -11.61
CA ALA A 430 8.82 46.24 -12.34
C ALA A 430 8.63 46.06 -13.85
N LYS A 431 9.10 44.94 -14.42
CA LYS A 431 8.90 44.61 -15.83
C LYS A 431 7.43 44.43 -16.19
N HIS A 432 6.65 43.78 -15.32
CA HIS A 432 5.21 43.63 -15.53
C HIS A 432 4.50 44.99 -15.55
N ASN A 433 4.83 45.88 -14.62
CA ASN A 433 4.29 47.23 -14.59
C ASN A 433 4.67 48.04 -15.85
N GLU A 434 5.91 47.89 -16.34
CA GLU A 434 6.35 48.51 -17.59
C GLU A 434 5.54 48.01 -18.80
N MET A 435 5.40 46.68 -18.96
CA MET A 435 4.60 46.09 -20.03
C MET A 435 3.13 46.48 -19.95
N THR A 436 2.57 46.56 -18.74
CA THR A 436 1.19 47.02 -18.52
C THR A 436 1.03 48.47 -18.94
N GLY A 437 1.98 49.35 -18.57
CA GLY A 437 1.99 50.74 -19.01
C GLY A 437 2.11 50.91 -20.53
N GLN A 438 2.87 50.04 -21.20
CA GLN A 438 2.94 50.00 -22.66
C GLN A 438 1.59 49.60 -23.27
N LEU A 439 0.95 48.56 -22.74
CA LEU A 439 -0.40 48.14 -23.14
C LEU A 439 -1.43 49.26 -22.99
N ASP A 440 -1.46 49.92 -21.82
CA ASP A 440 -2.35 51.05 -21.56
C ASP A 440 -2.11 52.23 -22.52
N SER A 441 -0.85 52.42 -22.97
CA SER A 441 -0.53 53.44 -23.97
C SER A 441 -1.03 53.07 -25.36
N LEU A 442 -0.88 51.80 -25.74
CA LEU A 442 -1.34 51.29 -27.03
C LEU A 442 -2.86 51.31 -27.12
N ASP A 443 -3.56 50.92 -26.05
CA ASP A 443 -5.02 51.00 -25.98
C ASP A 443 -5.51 52.44 -26.13
N ARG A 444 -4.85 53.41 -25.49
CA ARG A 444 -5.15 54.85 -25.68
C ARG A 444 -4.92 55.29 -27.12
N GLU A 445 -3.85 54.85 -27.77
CA GLU A 445 -3.60 55.15 -29.18
C GLU A 445 -4.67 54.53 -30.09
N ILE A 446 -4.99 53.24 -29.91
CA ILE A 446 -6.05 52.55 -30.65
C ILE A 446 -7.37 53.28 -30.49
N GLN A 447 -7.75 53.65 -29.26
CA GLN A 447 -9.01 54.34 -28.99
C GLN A 447 -9.06 55.74 -29.62
N THR A 448 -7.92 56.43 -29.66
CA THR A 448 -7.76 57.70 -30.39
C THR A 448 -7.90 57.49 -31.89
N HIS A 449 -7.27 56.46 -32.45
CA HIS A 449 -7.39 56.09 -33.86
C HIS A 449 -8.82 55.71 -34.25
N VAL A 450 -9.50 54.88 -33.45
CA VAL A 450 -10.91 54.51 -33.65
C VAL A 450 -11.79 55.76 -33.63
N SER A 451 -11.59 56.66 -32.66
CA SER A 451 -12.33 57.92 -32.56
C SER A 451 -12.12 58.81 -33.78
N ARG A 452 -10.88 58.88 -34.29
CA ARG A 452 -10.53 59.62 -35.51
C ARG A 452 -11.18 59.00 -36.74
N CYS A 453 -11.03 57.69 -36.95
CA CYS A 453 -11.67 56.98 -38.07
C CYS A 453 -13.19 57.14 -38.04
N ALA A 454 -13.82 57.09 -36.87
CA ALA A 454 -15.26 57.32 -36.71
C ALA A 454 -15.65 58.79 -37.02
N ALA A 455 -14.79 59.76 -36.74
CA ALA A 455 -15.01 61.15 -37.14
C ALA A 455 -14.85 61.35 -38.66
N ASP A 456 -13.84 60.75 -39.27
CA ASP A 456 -13.59 60.85 -40.71
C ASP A 456 -14.68 60.11 -41.52
N ALA A 457 -15.14 58.94 -41.05
CA ALA A 457 -16.27 58.23 -41.63
C ALA A 457 -17.56 59.06 -41.58
N ARG A 458 -17.82 59.78 -40.47
CA ARG A 458 -18.95 60.73 -40.39
C ARG A 458 -18.82 61.86 -41.39
N LYS A 459 -17.64 62.49 -41.52
CA LYS A 459 -17.40 63.55 -42.51
C LYS A 459 -17.63 63.06 -43.94
N LEU A 460 -17.07 61.91 -44.31
CA LEU A 460 -17.27 61.31 -45.63
C LEU A 460 -18.73 61.00 -45.91
N LYS A 461 -19.47 60.51 -44.90
CA LYS A 461 -20.93 60.30 -45.02
C LYS A 461 -21.66 61.61 -45.29
N ASP A 462 -21.37 62.66 -44.51
CA ASP A 462 -21.99 63.98 -44.68
C ASP A 462 -21.65 64.59 -46.06
N GLU A 463 -20.41 64.40 -46.56
CA GLU A 463 -20.00 64.82 -47.90
C GLU A 463 -20.71 64.03 -49.00
N LEU A 464 -20.88 62.71 -48.83
CA LEU A 464 -21.60 61.85 -49.76
C LEU A 464 -23.08 62.27 -49.82
N GLU A 465 -23.74 62.47 -48.68
CA GLU A 465 -25.14 62.94 -48.62
C GLU A 465 -25.30 64.30 -49.31
N LYS A 466 -24.36 65.23 -49.11
CA LYS A 466 -24.35 66.52 -49.83
C LYS A 466 -24.18 66.34 -51.34
N LYS A 467 -23.27 65.46 -51.77
CA LYS A 467 -23.03 65.18 -53.19
C LYS A 467 -24.22 64.48 -53.84
N GLU A 468 -24.86 63.55 -53.15
CA GLU A 468 -26.08 62.88 -53.58
C GLU A 468 -27.23 63.88 -53.73
N HIS A 469 -27.42 64.78 -52.76
CA HIS A 469 -28.42 65.84 -52.86
C HIS A 469 -28.14 66.79 -54.03
N HIS A 470 -26.87 67.19 -54.21
CA HIS A 470 -26.48 68.02 -55.35
C HIS A 470 -26.71 67.31 -56.69
N MET A 471 -26.33 66.04 -56.80
CA MET A 471 -26.53 65.22 -58.00
C MET A 471 -28.01 65.06 -58.32
N SER A 472 -28.87 64.80 -57.32
CA SER A 472 -30.33 64.75 -57.50
C SER A 472 -30.90 66.09 -57.96
N THR A 473 -30.31 67.21 -57.52
CA THR A 473 -30.72 68.55 -57.98
C THR A 473 -30.33 68.77 -59.43
N VAL A 474 -29.08 68.46 -59.80
CA VAL A 474 -28.59 68.56 -61.19
C VAL A 474 -29.35 67.61 -62.12
N GLU A 475 -29.69 66.41 -61.65
CA GLU A 475 -30.50 65.45 -62.41
C GLU A 475 -31.89 66.00 -62.69
N LYS A 476 -32.56 66.60 -61.70
CA LYS A 476 -33.84 67.31 -61.91
C LYS A 476 -33.72 68.49 -62.87
N GLU A 477 -32.67 69.29 -62.75
CA GLU A 477 -32.40 70.41 -63.66
C GLU A 477 -32.17 69.91 -65.09
N ALA A 478 -31.44 68.80 -65.26
CA ALA A 478 -31.18 68.19 -66.55
C ALA A 478 -32.45 67.56 -67.16
N GLU A 479 -33.28 66.88 -66.36
CA GLU A 479 -34.59 66.38 -66.77
C GLU A 479 -35.50 67.53 -67.23
N GLU A 480 -35.54 68.63 -66.48
CA GLU A 480 -36.33 69.81 -66.83
C GLU A 480 -35.80 70.48 -68.11
N PHE A 481 -34.47 70.60 -68.27
CA PHE A 481 -33.86 71.11 -69.50
C PHE A 481 -34.17 70.23 -70.71
N LEU A 482 -34.06 68.91 -70.56
CA LEU A 482 -34.34 67.95 -71.61
C LEU A 482 -35.80 68.01 -72.03
N LYS A 483 -36.73 68.07 -71.05
CA LYS A 483 -38.16 68.27 -71.29
C LYS A 483 -38.43 69.58 -72.04
N ASN A 484 -37.86 70.70 -71.59
CA ASN A 484 -38.02 71.99 -72.27
C ASN A 484 -37.47 71.97 -73.70
N SER A 485 -36.34 71.30 -73.93
CA SER A 485 -35.76 71.11 -75.27
C SER A 485 -36.64 70.22 -76.16
N GLU A 486 -37.20 69.13 -75.62
CA GLU A 486 -38.13 68.25 -76.34
C GLU A 486 -39.41 69.00 -76.76
N GLU A 487 -39.99 69.78 -75.84
CA GLU A 487 -41.14 70.64 -76.13
C GLU A 487 -40.82 71.69 -77.21
N GLY A 488 -39.65 72.33 -77.13
CA GLY A 488 -39.16 73.26 -78.16
C GLY A 488 -38.97 72.61 -79.52
N LEU A 489 -38.40 71.40 -79.57
CA LEU A 489 -38.24 70.63 -80.81
C LEU A 489 -39.60 70.26 -81.41
N GLN A 490 -40.57 69.82 -80.59
CA GLN A 490 -41.92 69.52 -81.06
C GLN A 490 -42.63 70.77 -81.62
N ALA A 491 -42.42 71.94 -81.00
CA ALA A 491 -42.97 73.20 -81.51
C ALA A 491 -42.37 73.57 -82.88
N ALA A 492 -41.04 73.50 -83.02
CA ALA A 492 -40.36 73.77 -84.30
C ALA A 492 -40.75 72.78 -85.40
N LEU A 493 -40.94 71.49 -85.07
CA LEU A 493 -41.45 70.49 -86.01
C LEU A 493 -42.88 70.82 -86.47
N ARG A 494 -43.75 71.32 -85.58
CA ARG A 494 -45.10 71.79 -85.99
C ARG A 494 -45.02 73.01 -86.89
N GLU A 495 -44.21 74.00 -86.55
CA GLU A 495 -44.05 75.23 -87.34
C GLU A 495 -43.52 74.92 -88.75
N THR A 496 -42.48 74.08 -88.85
CA THR A 496 -41.94 73.66 -90.14
C THR A 496 -42.92 72.81 -90.96
N ASP A 497 -43.74 71.96 -90.32
CA ASP A 497 -44.82 71.23 -90.99
C ASP A 497 -45.92 72.20 -91.50
N GLU A 498 -46.30 73.19 -90.70
CA GLU A 498 -47.25 74.23 -91.09
C GLU A 498 -46.73 75.09 -92.27
N GLU A 499 -45.46 75.47 -92.23
CA GLU A 499 -44.76 76.19 -93.31
C GLU A 499 -44.67 75.35 -94.58
N THR A 500 -44.28 74.06 -94.49
CA THR A 500 -44.23 73.17 -95.65
C THR A 500 -45.62 72.92 -96.23
N GLN A 501 -46.65 72.77 -95.39
CA GLN A 501 -48.04 72.71 -95.85
C GLN A 501 -48.51 74.02 -96.49
N MET A 502 -48.09 75.18 -95.99
CA MET A 502 -48.35 76.48 -96.65
C MET A 502 -47.69 76.54 -98.03
N CYS A 503 -46.41 76.22 -98.11
CA CYS A 503 -45.64 76.22 -99.35
C CYS A 503 -46.22 75.20 -100.37
N ALA A 504 -46.64 74.02 -99.91
CA ALA A 504 -47.34 73.03 -100.73
C ALA A 504 -48.69 73.55 -101.27
N ARG A 505 -49.46 74.27 -100.44
CA ARG A 505 -50.72 74.92 -100.86
C ARG A 505 -50.49 76.02 -101.88
N GLU A 506 -49.43 76.82 -101.72
CA GLU A 506 -49.04 77.85 -102.69
C GLU A 506 -48.58 77.24 -104.02
N LEU A 507 -47.78 76.17 -103.98
CA LEU A 507 -47.37 75.39 -105.16
C LEU A 507 -48.58 74.80 -105.91
N LEU A 508 -49.55 74.24 -105.19
CA LEU A 508 -50.79 73.72 -105.78
C LEU A 508 -51.57 74.82 -106.50
N LYS A 509 -51.74 75.99 -105.86
CA LYS A 509 -52.38 77.15 -106.52
C LYS A 509 -51.64 77.60 -107.78
N LEU A 510 -50.31 77.56 -107.76
CA LEU A 510 -49.50 77.92 -108.92
C LEU A 510 -49.69 76.90 -110.06
N ILE A 511 -49.70 75.60 -109.73
CA ILE A 511 -49.98 74.51 -110.69
C ILE A 511 -51.37 74.68 -111.31
N ASP A 512 -52.39 74.97 -110.49
CA ASP A 512 -53.75 75.23 -110.98
C ASP A 512 -53.78 76.42 -111.95
N SER A 513 -53.10 77.54 -111.60
CA SER A 513 -53.01 78.70 -112.49
C SER A 513 -52.26 78.43 -113.81
N ILE A 514 -51.23 77.57 -113.79
CA ILE A 514 -50.51 77.14 -114.98
C ILE A 514 -51.38 76.20 -115.83
N ALA A 515 -52.17 75.33 -115.19
CA ALA A 515 -53.12 74.47 -115.87
C ALA A 515 -54.22 75.29 -116.58
N GLU A 516 -54.77 76.29 -115.89
CA GLU A 516 -55.74 77.25 -116.47
C GLU A 516 -55.13 78.02 -117.65
N TYR A 517 -53.88 78.49 -117.53
CA TYR A 517 -53.17 79.16 -118.63
C TYR A 517 -52.89 78.22 -119.80
N LYS A 518 -52.55 76.94 -119.54
CA LYS A 518 -52.35 75.92 -120.57
C LYS A 518 -53.65 75.65 -121.32
N GLU A 519 -54.77 75.52 -120.61
CA GLU A 519 -56.10 75.30 -121.20
C GLU A 519 -56.54 76.50 -122.05
N PHE A 520 -56.28 77.73 -121.58
CA PHE A 520 -56.49 78.96 -122.34
C PHE A 520 -55.66 79.00 -123.64
N VAL A 521 -54.37 78.64 -123.58
CA VAL A 521 -53.51 78.59 -124.76
C VAL A 521 -53.95 77.49 -125.73
N GLU A 522 -54.36 76.32 -125.24
CA GLU A 522 -54.89 75.23 -126.06
C GLU A 522 -56.21 75.64 -126.75
N GLN A 523 -57.11 76.35 -126.06
CA GLN A 523 -58.31 76.93 -126.67
C GLN A 523 -57.98 77.99 -127.73
N SER A 524 -57.06 78.91 -127.43
CA SER A 524 -56.69 79.99 -128.35
C SER A 524 -55.96 79.47 -129.60
N THR A 525 -55.15 78.40 -129.47
CA THR A 525 -54.55 77.73 -130.64
C THR A 525 -55.56 76.90 -131.43
N ALA A 526 -56.59 76.34 -130.78
CA ALA A 526 -57.69 75.68 -131.48
C ALA A 526 -58.56 76.67 -132.26
N GLU A 527 -58.88 77.84 -131.69
CA GLU A 527 -59.58 78.95 -132.37
C GLU A 527 -58.75 79.48 -133.54
N MET A 528 -57.46 79.76 -133.33
CA MET A 528 -56.60 80.28 -134.40
C MET A 528 -56.39 79.27 -135.54
N LYS A 529 -56.48 77.96 -135.26
CA LYS A 529 -56.54 76.92 -136.30
C LYS A 529 -57.86 76.97 -137.07
N LYS A 530 -58.99 77.18 -136.38
CA LYS A 530 -60.31 77.28 -137.00
C LYS A 530 -60.39 78.50 -137.94
N ASP A 531 -59.89 79.65 -137.50
CA ASP A 531 -59.85 80.88 -138.29
C ASP A 531 -58.94 80.76 -139.52
N LEU A 532 -57.86 79.97 -139.43
CA LEU A 532 -56.98 79.64 -140.55
C LEU A 532 -57.67 78.76 -141.60
N TYR A 533 -58.52 77.81 -141.17
CA TYR A 533 -59.30 76.99 -142.09
C TYR A 533 -60.46 77.78 -142.72
N GLU A 534 -61.13 78.67 -141.98
CA GLU A 534 -62.17 79.56 -142.53
C GLU A 534 -61.59 80.59 -143.54
N CYS A 535 -60.38 81.14 -143.29
CA CYS A 535 -59.74 82.08 -144.22
C CYS A 535 -59.24 81.40 -145.52
N VAL A 536 -58.86 80.12 -145.46
CA VAL A 536 -58.52 79.33 -146.65
C VAL A 536 -59.78 79.02 -147.48
N ASP A 537 -60.93 78.77 -146.83
CA ASP A 537 -62.21 78.56 -147.53
C ASP A 537 -62.81 79.87 -148.10
N ASP A 538 -62.61 81.01 -147.43
CA ASP A 538 -63.08 82.33 -147.88
C ASP A 538 -62.27 82.88 -149.09
N ILE A 539 -60.99 82.53 -149.22
CA ILE A 539 -60.20 82.89 -150.42
C ILE A 539 -60.48 81.90 -151.57
N ALA A 540 -60.71 80.62 -151.26
CA ALA A 540 -61.14 79.64 -152.27
C ALA A 540 -62.55 79.96 -152.84
N SER A 541 -63.42 80.63 -152.08
CA SER A 541 -64.78 81.00 -152.49
C SER A 541 -64.94 82.34 -153.22
N LEU A 542 -63.92 83.20 -153.24
CA LEU A 542 -63.89 84.44 -154.07
C LEU A 542 -63.52 84.21 -155.54
N SER A 543 -63.35 82.94 -155.95
CA SER A 543 -63.06 82.52 -157.32
C SER A 543 -64.30 82.38 -158.24
N VAL A 544 -65.54 82.79 -157.86
CA VAL A 544 -66.77 82.48 -158.65
C VAL A 544 -67.85 83.60 -158.78
N LYS A 545 -67.62 84.91 -158.52
CA LYS A 545 -68.61 85.97 -158.88
C LYS A 545 -67.99 87.28 -159.41
N ILE A 546 -68.49 87.74 -160.59
CA ILE A 546 -68.30 89.04 -161.33
C ILE A 546 -67.13 88.98 -162.35
N VAL A 547 -67.26 89.09 -163.68
CA VAL A 547 -68.20 89.77 -164.64
C VAL A 547 -68.40 91.24 -164.40
#